data_AF-A0A1Q7MRS3-F1
#
_entry.id   AF-A0A1Q7MRS3-F1
#
_cell.length_a   1.000
_cell.length_b   1.000
_cell.length_c   1.000
_cell.angle_alpha   90.00
_cell.angle_beta   90.00
_cell.angle_gamma   90.00
#
_symmetry.space_group_name_H-M   'P 1'
#
loop_
_entity.id
_entity.type
_entity.pdbx_description
1 polymer ?
#
loop_
_entity_poly.entity_id
_entity_poly.type
_entity_poly.pdbx_seq_one_letter_code
_entity_poly.pdbx_strand_id
1 'polypeptide(L)'
;MSGFAYPQVPQSKHVWLVTEENHSYESIIGNPNMPYYNSLAKKYGLATQYYSPMHNSLAALFWLVAGQTVTVDNSTTSCFNVDNVIRHVLAKGLTWKSYQVDLPYPGFLGLYNLNYMRRHNPLIDFTDACTSTQRINSVPFTQLATDITNKSTPNYAYITPNADQDAHNGTLAQADQWLQQELPAILALPEFRPGGDGLLFIVWDEGDIGTDGRCSSRLQRNCGGRVATLVIGPQVKPSFKSSVTYTHANLLRTVCDAMEFLSCPGEGSLATPMSDFFNKVNVSIPIANAQVASPVHMKASTSNSSPVTSLQVYVDNVLHYQVSGSTLDTWLPMSGGKHHVVVQSWDTAGGIHKRAVDVNVQTQAVSLSSPVPNAMLASPVPVKATATGKYPVHTMQIYVDNVLKYQSSSNSVSTQLSMAAGRHYVVAEARDSAGGVTKNGVYVTVGPPTITIASPVSQQLVYSPVQVVTGAQDPKGVKAVQVYVDNALQYEMTGTGIAAPVPMSVGSHYVAVQAWNNIGQSFRKGVNIKVLPIIVTVSSPTANSTVSSPVHIHANAPSASTVFTMQVYVDNHLKYQSGGTTADVWLPMSSGKHYIVGKAWDTGGGNWKTGVNVTVR
;
A
#
# COMPACT_ATOMS: atom_id res chain seq x y z
N MET A 1 11.27 -9.96 19.43
CA MET A 1 11.42 -8.52 19.12
C MET A 1 11.49 -8.41 17.61
N SER A 2 10.46 -7.82 17.02
CA SER A 2 10.28 -7.67 15.57
C SER A 2 11.32 -6.69 15.05
N GLY A 3 12.22 -7.14 14.16
CA GLY A 3 13.11 -6.24 13.44
C GLY A 3 12.29 -5.38 12.50
N PHE A 4 12.03 -4.14 12.88
CA PHE A 4 11.38 -3.17 12.01
C PHE A 4 12.28 -2.92 10.80
N ALA A 5 11.77 -3.18 9.60
CA ALA A 5 12.32 -2.55 8.42
C ALA A 5 12.19 -1.04 8.61
N TYR A 6 13.30 -0.30 8.64
CA TYR A 6 13.28 1.17 8.76
C TYR A 6 12.32 1.77 7.72
N PRO A 7 11.58 2.84 8.08
CA PRO A 7 10.52 3.39 7.25
C PRO A 7 10.99 3.69 5.83
N GLN A 8 10.08 3.51 4.86
CA GLN A 8 10.29 3.88 3.46
C GLN A 8 10.20 5.41 3.25
N VAL A 9 9.83 6.15 4.29
CA VAL A 9 9.82 7.61 4.35
C VAL A 9 11.18 8.08 4.88
N PRO A 10 11.87 9.01 4.21
CA PRO A 10 13.11 9.55 4.73
C PRO A 10 12.91 10.26 6.07
N GLN A 11 13.89 10.12 6.97
CA GLN A 11 13.89 10.84 8.24
C GLN A 11 13.96 12.35 8.00
N SER A 12 13.21 13.10 8.82
CA SER A 12 13.13 14.55 8.79
C SER A 12 12.98 15.10 10.21
N LYS A 13 13.76 16.13 10.54
CA LYS A 13 13.56 16.94 11.74
C LYS A 13 12.72 18.20 11.47
N HIS A 14 12.29 18.42 10.22
CA HIS A 14 11.59 19.63 9.80
C HIS A 14 10.38 19.25 8.92
N VAL A 15 9.22 19.07 9.54
CA VAL A 15 7.97 18.72 8.84
C VAL A 15 6.95 19.84 8.99
N TRP A 16 6.58 20.45 7.86
CA TRP A 16 5.74 21.64 7.81
C TRP A 16 4.47 21.36 7.02
N LEU A 17 3.35 21.90 7.47
CA LEU A 17 2.06 21.81 6.81
C LEU A 17 1.55 23.22 6.52
N VAL A 18 1.08 23.45 5.30
CA VAL A 18 0.29 24.62 4.90
C VAL A 18 -1.09 24.10 4.50
N THR A 19 -2.14 24.66 5.10
CA THR A 19 -3.52 24.24 4.80
C THR A 19 -4.29 25.32 4.05
N GLU A 20 -4.97 24.88 2.99
CA GLU A 20 -5.93 25.66 2.19
C GLU A 20 -7.33 25.05 2.39
N GLU A 21 -8.40 25.76 2.02
CA GLU A 21 -9.77 25.43 2.44
C GLU A 21 -10.74 25.20 1.26
N ASN A 22 -11.64 24.22 1.36
CA ASN A 22 -12.89 24.06 0.59
C ASN A 22 -12.81 24.09 -0.96
N HIS A 23 -11.92 23.30 -1.57
CA HIS A 23 -11.88 23.18 -3.04
C HIS A 23 -11.50 21.77 -3.53
N SER A 24 -12.26 21.30 -4.51
CA SER A 24 -12.04 20.00 -5.14
C SER A 24 -10.76 20.00 -6.01
N TYR A 25 -10.06 18.87 -6.13
CA TYR A 25 -8.83 18.72 -6.90
C TYR A 25 -8.91 19.34 -8.31
N GLU A 26 -10.04 19.15 -9.00
CA GLU A 26 -10.29 19.64 -10.36
C GLU A 26 -10.46 21.16 -10.45
N SER A 27 -10.81 21.85 -9.37
CA SER A 27 -10.84 23.32 -9.35
C SER A 27 -9.43 23.90 -9.18
N ILE A 28 -8.47 23.13 -8.66
CA ILE A 28 -7.10 23.58 -8.37
C ILE A 28 -6.13 23.22 -9.50
N ILE A 29 -6.07 21.94 -9.87
CA ILE A 29 -5.03 21.44 -10.79
C ILE A 29 -5.38 21.77 -12.24
N GLY A 30 -4.49 22.53 -12.88
CA GLY A 30 -4.68 23.07 -14.23
C GLY A 30 -5.39 24.43 -14.26
N ASN A 31 -5.76 24.99 -13.11
CA ASN A 31 -6.45 26.26 -13.04
C ASN A 31 -5.51 27.45 -13.39
N PRO A 32 -5.86 28.29 -14.39
CA PRO A 32 -5.05 29.46 -14.76
C PRO A 32 -5.00 30.55 -13.68
N ASN A 33 -5.93 30.55 -12.73
CA ASN A 33 -5.94 31.46 -11.58
C ASN A 33 -5.05 30.98 -10.44
N MET A 34 -4.47 29.77 -10.52
CA MET A 34 -3.50 29.27 -9.55
C MET A 34 -2.15 28.90 -10.19
N PRO A 35 -1.50 29.84 -10.89
CA PRO A 35 -0.28 29.56 -11.62
C PRO A 35 0.89 29.13 -10.70
N TYR A 36 1.01 29.68 -9.49
CA TYR A 36 2.10 29.35 -8.59
C TYR A 36 1.95 27.94 -8.00
N TYR A 37 0.79 27.60 -7.44
CA TYR A 37 0.49 26.25 -6.94
C TYR A 37 0.71 25.20 -8.04
N ASN A 38 0.21 25.47 -9.26
CA ASN A 38 0.40 24.57 -10.40
C ASN A 38 1.86 24.49 -10.87
N SER A 39 2.68 25.54 -10.65
CA SER A 39 4.12 25.48 -10.89
C SER A 39 4.82 24.55 -9.88
N LEU A 40 4.41 24.59 -8.60
CA LEU A 40 4.89 23.68 -7.56
C LEU A 40 4.47 22.24 -7.85
N ALA A 41 3.23 22.02 -8.29
CA ALA A 41 2.71 20.71 -8.67
C ALA A 41 3.45 20.09 -9.87
N LYS A 42 4.00 20.93 -10.76
CA LYS A 42 4.88 20.48 -11.86
C LYS A 42 6.30 20.19 -11.39
N LYS A 43 6.77 20.87 -10.33
CA LYS A 43 8.15 20.78 -9.84
C LYS A 43 8.35 19.64 -8.83
N TYR A 44 7.41 19.43 -7.92
CA TYR A 44 7.52 18.49 -6.80
C TYR A 44 6.53 17.33 -6.93
N GLY A 45 6.11 16.76 -5.80
CA GLY A 45 5.14 15.69 -5.75
C GLY A 45 3.70 16.21 -5.73
N LEU A 46 2.82 15.60 -6.55
CA LEU A 46 1.37 15.79 -6.52
C LEU A 46 0.66 14.46 -6.23
N ALA A 47 -0.18 14.42 -5.19
CA ALA A 47 -1.08 13.30 -4.94
C ALA A 47 -2.33 13.46 -5.80
N THR A 48 -2.46 12.65 -6.85
CA THR A 48 -3.62 12.77 -7.74
C THR A 48 -4.86 12.12 -7.13
N GLN A 49 -4.74 11.09 -6.29
CA GLN A 49 -5.88 10.40 -5.71
C GLN A 49 -5.97 10.63 -4.19
N TYR A 50 -6.01 11.89 -3.75
CA TYR A 50 -6.08 12.26 -2.33
C TYR A 50 -7.51 12.66 -1.94
N TYR A 51 -8.03 12.09 -0.85
CA TYR A 51 -9.42 12.26 -0.42
C TYR A 51 -9.52 12.70 1.03
N SER A 52 -10.29 13.76 1.28
CA SER A 52 -10.58 14.21 2.63
C SER A 52 -11.60 13.27 3.30
N PRO A 53 -11.40 12.93 4.59
CA PRO A 53 -12.27 11.98 5.28
C PRO A 53 -13.62 12.55 5.69
N MET A 54 -13.77 13.88 5.77
CA MET A 54 -14.93 14.56 6.35
C MET A 54 -15.24 15.83 5.55
N HIS A 55 -16.52 16.22 5.54
CA HIS A 55 -16.96 17.51 5.02
C HIS A 55 -17.38 18.46 6.16
N ASN A 56 -16.37 18.86 6.92
CA ASN A 56 -16.36 19.93 7.90
C ASN A 56 -14.88 20.28 8.17
N SER A 57 -14.43 21.52 7.90
CA SER A 57 -13.02 21.90 7.97
C SER A 57 -12.34 21.49 9.28
N LEU A 58 -12.92 21.85 10.43
CA LEU A 58 -12.35 21.49 11.73
C LEU A 58 -12.18 19.97 11.89
N ALA A 59 -13.23 19.23 11.55
CA ALA A 59 -13.21 17.77 11.61
C ALA A 59 -12.19 17.17 10.63
N ALA A 60 -12.09 17.67 9.40
CA ALA A 60 -11.13 17.22 8.40
C ALA A 60 -9.69 17.50 8.86
N LEU A 61 -9.41 18.73 9.30
CA LEU A 61 -8.10 19.14 9.80
C LEU A 61 -7.67 18.36 11.06
N PHE A 62 -8.61 17.92 11.92
CA PHE A 62 -8.26 17.00 13.01
C PHE A 62 -7.68 15.67 12.53
N TRP A 63 -8.03 15.18 11.33
CA TRP A 63 -7.40 13.98 10.79
C TRP A 63 -5.93 14.18 10.41
N LEU A 64 -5.51 15.41 10.07
CA LEU A 64 -4.11 15.72 9.78
C LEU A 64 -3.23 15.68 11.04
N VAL A 65 -3.82 15.87 12.23
CA VAL A 65 -3.06 16.05 13.48
C VAL A 65 -3.37 15.01 14.56
N ALA A 66 -4.53 14.36 14.52
CA ALA A 66 -4.97 13.33 15.48
C ALA A 66 -5.44 12.03 14.80
N GLY A 67 -5.58 12.03 13.46
CA GLY A 67 -5.98 10.85 12.70
C GLY A 67 -7.42 10.41 12.95
N GLN A 68 -8.24 11.27 13.53
CA GLN A 68 -9.66 11.03 13.78
C GLN A 68 -10.38 12.36 14.00
N THR A 69 -11.70 12.36 13.82
CA THR A 69 -12.54 13.51 14.20
C THR A 69 -12.66 13.56 15.72
N VAL A 70 -12.31 14.70 16.31
CA VAL A 70 -12.43 14.94 17.76
C VAL A 70 -13.75 15.62 18.11
N THR A 71 -14.15 16.62 17.31
CA THR A 71 -15.45 17.28 17.37
C THR A 71 -15.82 17.83 15.98
N VAL A 72 -17.10 18.14 15.80
CA VAL A 72 -17.65 18.85 14.62
C VAL A 72 -18.18 20.24 15.00
N ASP A 73 -18.00 20.65 16.25
CA ASP A 73 -18.41 21.95 16.76
C ASP A 73 -17.39 23.03 16.34
N ASN A 74 -17.72 23.78 15.29
CA ASN A 74 -16.92 24.89 14.77
C ASN A 74 -16.75 26.05 15.77
N SER A 75 -17.44 26.03 16.91
CA SER A 75 -17.33 27.02 17.98
C SER A 75 -16.61 26.51 19.22
N THR A 76 -16.00 25.31 19.14
CA THR A 76 -15.27 24.74 20.27
C THR A 76 -14.13 25.66 20.72
N THR A 77 -13.99 25.78 22.03
CA THR A 77 -12.80 26.32 22.71
C THR A 77 -12.24 25.30 23.70
N SER A 78 -12.71 24.05 23.60
CA SER A 78 -12.37 22.95 24.50
C SER A 78 -10.95 22.46 24.26
N CYS A 79 -10.32 22.00 25.32
CA CYS A 79 -9.08 21.25 25.27
C CYS A 79 -9.36 19.75 25.38
N PHE A 80 -9.22 19.02 24.29
CA PHE A 80 -9.45 17.59 24.24
C PHE A 80 -8.19 16.82 24.64
N ASN A 81 -8.34 15.90 25.60
CA ASN A 81 -7.29 14.95 25.95
C ASN A 81 -7.35 13.73 25.01
N VAL A 82 -6.94 13.95 23.76
CA VAL A 82 -6.93 12.94 22.69
C VAL A 82 -5.52 12.84 22.12
N ASP A 83 -5.09 11.64 21.73
CA ASP A 83 -3.77 11.46 21.10
C ASP A 83 -3.62 12.26 19.81
N ASN A 84 -2.51 12.98 19.68
CA ASN A 84 -2.29 13.98 18.64
C ASN A 84 -0.79 14.19 18.39
N VAL A 85 -0.49 14.83 17.27
CA VAL A 85 0.87 15.05 16.78
C VAL A 85 1.75 15.83 17.77
N ILE A 86 1.20 16.81 18.50
CA ILE A 86 1.98 17.63 19.46
C ILE A 86 2.50 16.77 20.60
N ARG A 87 1.71 15.82 21.09
CA ARG A 87 2.15 14.88 22.13
C ARG A 87 3.42 14.13 21.72
N HIS A 88 3.44 13.65 20.46
CA HIS A 88 4.56 12.88 19.92
C HIS A 88 5.78 13.75 19.61
N VAL A 89 5.57 14.98 19.13
CA VAL A 89 6.63 15.99 18.95
C VAL A 89 7.31 16.29 20.28
N LEU A 90 6.53 16.57 21.34
CA LEU A 90 7.06 16.88 22.67
C LEU A 90 7.76 15.67 23.31
N ALA A 91 7.21 14.46 23.16
CA ALA A 91 7.83 13.22 23.66
C ALA A 91 9.21 12.95 23.04
N LYS A 92 9.45 13.43 21.82
CA LYS A 92 10.75 13.39 21.12
C LYS A 92 11.70 14.53 21.53
N GLY A 93 11.26 15.48 22.35
CA GLY A 93 12.02 16.68 22.67
C GLY A 93 12.16 17.65 21.50
N LEU A 94 11.25 17.57 20.52
CA LEU A 94 11.22 18.45 19.35
C LEU A 94 10.30 19.65 19.61
N THR A 95 10.46 20.72 18.83
CA THR A 95 9.67 21.95 18.95
C THR A 95 8.54 22.03 17.92
N TRP A 96 7.47 22.74 18.25
CA TRP A 96 6.36 23.00 17.34
C TRP A 96 5.91 24.46 17.40
N LYS A 97 5.36 24.96 16.29
CA LYS A 97 4.57 26.21 16.27
C LYS A 97 3.43 26.13 15.26
N SER A 98 2.34 26.83 15.53
CA SER A 98 1.34 27.17 14.51
C SER A 98 1.45 28.65 14.14
N TYR A 99 1.67 28.94 12.87
CA TYR A 99 1.73 30.30 12.33
C TYR A 99 0.42 30.61 11.64
N GLN A 100 -0.28 31.63 12.13
CA GLN A 100 -1.67 31.89 11.76
C GLN A 100 -1.81 33.34 11.31
N VAL A 101 -2.22 33.56 10.06
CA VAL A 101 -2.45 34.93 9.57
C VAL A 101 -3.63 35.54 10.33
N ASP A 102 -3.50 36.83 10.67
CA ASP A 102 -4.45 37.58 11.50
C ASP A 102 -4.69 37.06 12.93
N LEU A 103 -3.88 36.14 13.45
CA LEU A 103 -3.88 35.87 14.89
C LEU A 103 -3.39 37.13 15.62
N PRO A 104 -4.13 37.67 16.61
CA PRO A 104 -3.82 38.99 17.18
C PRO A 104 -2.59 38.98 18.08
N TYR A 105 -2.35 37.87 18.80
CA TYR A 105 -1.20 37.69 19.68
C TYR A 105 -0.96 36.20 19.97
N PRO A 106 0.24 35.81 20.42
CA PRO A 106 0.55 34.43 20.79
C PRO A 106 -0.41 33.83 21.83
N GLY A 107 -0.98 32.67 21.54
CA GLY A 107 -1.89 31.96 22.44
C GLY A 107 -3.29 32.56 22.58
N PHE A 108 -3.75 33.30 21.57
CA PHE A 108 -5.13 33.79 21.48
C PHE A 108 -6.16 32.66 21.66
N LEU A 109 -7.17 32.91 22.49
CA LEU A 109 -8.20 31.92 22.85
C LEU A 109 -9.53 32.12 22.13
N GLY A 110 -9.75 33.27 21.49
CA GLY A 110 -11.01 33.57 20.83
C GLY A 110 -11.25 32.76 19.57
N LEU A 111 -12.48 32.79 19.07
CA LEU A 111 -12.88 32.09 17.85
C LEU A 111 -12.45 32.81 16.57
N TYR A 112 -12.42 34.14 16.60
CA TYR A 112 -12.19 34.99 15.42
C TYR A 112 -11.37 36.23 15.78
N ASN A 113 -10.57 36.70 14.82
CA ASN A 113 -9.96 38.04 14.82
C ASN A 113 -9.69 38.46 13.37
N LEU A 114 -10.31 39.54 12.89
CA LEU A 114 -10.32 39.85 11.45
C LEU A 114 -10.73 38.59 10.66
N ASN A 115 -9.89 38.10 9.75
CA ASN A 115 -10.14 36.90 8.96
C ASN A 115 -9.51 35.62 9.56
N TYR A 116 -8.90 35.68 10.74
CA TYR A 116 -8.47 34.49 11.47
C TYR A 116 -9.69 33.71 11.97
N MET A 117 -9.67 32.39 11.78
CA MET A 117 -10.69 31.47 12.28
C MET A 117 -10.06 30.35 13.09
N ARG A 118 -10.43 30.22 14.37
CA ARG A 118 -9.93 29.17 15.26
C ARG A 118 -10.10 27.77 14.67
N ARG A 119 -11.23 27.52 14.00
CA ARG A 119 -11.55 26.23 13.40
C ARG A 119 -10.58 25.77 12.30
N HIS A 120 -9.73 26.64 11.75
CA HIS A 120 -8.67 26.26 10.80
C HIS A 120 -7.32 25.98 11.49
N ASN A 121 -7.24 26.14 12.82
CA ASN A 121 -6.05 25.88 13.64
C ASN A 121 -6.29 24.67 14.58
N PRO A 122 -6.28 23.43 14.08
CA PRO A 122 -6.70 22.27 14.87
C PRO A 122 -5.74 21.95 16.04
N LEU A 123 -4.50 22.43 16.02
CA LEU A 123 -3.50 22.08 17.04
C LEU A 123 -3.87 22.60 18.43
N ILE A 124 -4.50 23.77 18.53
CA ILE A 124 -4.73 24.44 19.82
C ILE A 124 -5.90 23.86 20.62
N ASP A 125 -6.60 22.87 20.10
CA ASP A 125 -7.73 22.21 20.76
C ASP A 125 -7.31 20.94 21.52
N PHE A 126 -6.00 20.63 21.59
CA PHE A 126 -5.50 19.50 22.37
C PHE A 126 -4.87 19.94 23.69
N THR A 127 -5.00 19.11 24.74
CA THR A 127 -4.38 19.38 26.04
C THR A 127 -2.86 19.51 25.99
N ASP A 128 -2.20 18.95 24.97
CA ASP A 128 -0.76 19.07 24.77
C ASP A 128 -0.34 20.45 24.21
N ALA A 129 -1.29 21.23 23.69
CA ALA A 129 -1.06 22.52 23.04
C ALA A 129 -1.78 23.69 23.72
N CYS A 130 -2.95 23.47 24.31
CA CYS A 130 -3.81 24.55 24.78
C CYS A 130 -3.43 25.12 26.18
N THR A 131 -2.48 24.49 26.89
CA THR A 131 -2.02 24.94 28.21
C THR A 131 -1.35 26.31 28.12
N SER A 132 -1.28 27.05 29.23
CA SER A 132 -0.69 28.39 29.24
C SER A 132 0.76 28.43 28.73
N THR A 133 1.54 27.37 28.97
CA THR A 133 2.95 27.27 28.56
C THR A 133 3.11 26.83 27.11
N GLN A 134 2.16 26.07 26.56
CA GLN A 134 2.24 25.56 25.19
C GLN A 134 1.51 26.43 24.19
N ARG A 135 0.39 27.05 24.56
CA ARG A 135 -0.46 27.81 23.62
C ARG A 135 0.25 29.01 23.01
N ILE A 136 1.28 29.54 23.67
CA ILE A 136 2.13 30.62 23.14
C ILE A 136 2.90 30.21 21.88
N ASN A 137 2.95 28.92 21.55
CA ASN A 137 3.50 28.42 20.29
C ASN A 137 2.53 28.60 19.11
N SER A 138 1.26 28.94 19.36
CA SER A 138 0.36 29.46 18.33
C SER A 138 0.53 30.96 18.21
N VAL A 139 1.16 31.40 17.12
CA VAL A 139 1.67 32.76 16.93
C VAL A 139 1.09 33.43 15.68
N PRO A 140 1.04 34.78 15.65
CA PRO A 140 0.79 35.51 14.41
C PRO A 140 1.78 35.09 13.33
N PHE A 141 1.33 34.98 12.07
CA PHE A 141 2.18 34.55 10.96
C PHE A 141 3.44 35.42 10.79
N THR A 142 3.36 36.71 11.13
CA THR A 142 4.51 37.65 11.11
C THR A 142 5.69 37.20 11.97
N GLN A 143 5.47 36.36 12.99
CA GLN A 143 6.53 35.77 13.80
C GLN A 143 7.48 34.88 12.98
N LEU A 144 7.02 34.30 11.87
CA LEU A 144 7.83 33.41 11.03
C LEU A 144 9.10 34.11 10.52
N ALA A 145 9.00 35.37 10.07
CA ALA A 145 10.16 36.12 9.59
C ALA A 145 11.22 36.33 10.69
N THR A 146 10.77 36.58 11.93
CA THR A 146 11.66 36.67 13.11
C THR A 146 12.32 35.34 13.40
N ASP A 147 11.56 34.24 13.38
CA ASP A 147 12.09 32.90 13.65
C ASP A 147 13.08 32.44 12.58
N ILE A 148 12.83 32.77 11.31
CA ILE A 148 13.77 32.54 10.20
C ILE A 148 15.07 33.32 10.42
N THR A 149 14.96 34.61 10.75
CA THR A 149 16.13 35.49 10.99
C THR A 149 16.97 35.00 12.15
N ASN A 150 16.32 34.54 13.22
CA ASN A 150 16.96 34.05 14.43
C ASN A 150 17.41 32.59 14.33
N LYS A 151 17.15 31.90 13.21
CA LYS A 151 17.39 30.45 13.03
C LYS A 151 16.73 29.62 14.13
N SER A 152 15.53 30.02 14.52
CA SER A 152 14.73 29.42 15.61
C SER A 152 13.40 28.87 15.10
N THR A 153 13.35 28.45 13.84
CA THR A 153 12.19 27.77 13.25
C THR A 153 11.91 26.43 13.95
N PRO A 154 10.64 26.00 14.05
CA PRO A 154 10.28 24.77 14.76
C PRO A 154 10.59 23.52 13.93
N ASN A 155 10.66 22.38 14.62
CA ASN A 155 10.71 21.08 13.97
C ASN A 155 9.38 20.72 13.27
N TYR A 156 8.25 21.04 13.91
CA TYR A 156 6.92 20.88 13.34
C TYR A 156 6.22 22.23 13.19
N ALA A 157 5.89 22.63 11.95
CA ALA A 157 5.18 23.88 11.69
C ALA A 157 3.80 23.60 11.08
N TYR A 158 2.79 24.33 11.55
CA TYR A 158 1.46 24.32 10.95
C TYR A 158 1.06 25.75 10.57
N ILE A 159 0.88 25.98 9.28
CA ILE A 159 0.71 27.31 8.70
C ILE A 159 -0.68 27.38 8.08
N THR A 160 -1.42 28.42 8.46
CA THR A 160 -2.77 28.65 7.94
C THR A 160 -2.88 30.11 7.51
N PRO A 161 -3.14 30.39 6.23
CA PRO A 161 -3.55 31.71 5.78
C PRO A 161 -4.86 32.14 6.47
N ASN A 162 -5.27 33.40 6.28
CA ASN A 162 -6.58 33.82 6.79
C ASN A 162 -7.68 33.38 5.81
N ALA A 163 -8.95 33.53 6.20
CA ALA A 163 -10.09 33.04 5.41
C ALA A 163 -10.20 33.61 3.98
N ASP A 164 -9.54 34.73 3.66
CA ASP A 164 -9.50 35.25 2.28
C ASP A 164 -8.36 34.63 1.47
N GLN A 165 -7.28 34.24 2.15
CA GLN A 165 -6.04 33.75 1.57
C GLN A 165 -5.91 32.23 1.59
N ASP A 166 -6.77 31.52 2.33
CA ASP A 166 -6.90 30.06 2.28
C ASP A 166 -7.97 29.60 1.26
N ALA A 167 -8.57 30.56 0.55
CA ALA A 167 -9.69 30.42 -0.38
C ALA A 167 -11.03 29.94 0.21
N HIS A 168 -11.20 30.01 1.54
CA HIS A 168 -12.49 29.73 2.18
C HIS A 168 -13.55 30.79 1.83
N ASN A 169 -13.22 32.07 2.01
CA ASN A 169 -14.06 33.23 1.69
C ASN A 169 -13.55 34.02 0.48
N GLY A 170 -12.26 33.91 0.19
CA GLY A 170 -11.61 34.58 -0.93
C GLY A 170 -11.61 33.76 -2.21
N THR A 171 -10.83 34.23 -3.18
CA THR A 171 -10.67 33.58 -4.48
C THR A 171 -9.43 32.69 -4.53
N LEU A 172 -9.47 31.67 -5.40
CA LEU A 172 -8.29 30.85 -5.70
C LEU A 172 -7.05 31.67 -6.13
N ALA A 173 -7.27 32.82 -6.79
CA ALA A 173 -6.19 33.73 -7.17
C ALA A 173 -5.55 34.43 -5.96
N GLN A 174 -6.33 34.78 -4.94
CA GLN A 174 -5.79 35.36 -3.70
C GLN A 174 -4.98 34.33 -2.92
N ALA A 175 -5.45 33.09 -2.83
CA ALA A 175 -4.69 32.00 -2.22
C ALA A 175 -3.38 31.73 -2.97
N ASP A 176 -3.42 31.63 -4.30
CA ASP A 176 -2.20 31.45 -5.11
C ASP A 176 -1.21 32.60 -4.94
N GLN A 177 -1.71 33.84 -4.88
CA GLN A 177 -0.88 35.03 -4.65
C GLN A 177 -0.22 34.99 -3.26
N TRP A 178 -0.95 34.59 -2.23
CA TRP A 178 -0.39 34.44 -0.88
C TRP A 178 0.72 33.37 -0.86
N LEU A 179 0.46 32.20 -1.46
CA LEU A 179 1.47 31.14 -1.59
C LEU A 179 2.70 31.64 -2.36
N GLN A 180 2.50 32.39 -3.45
CA GLN A 180 3.58 32.95 -4.25
C GLN A 180 4.45 33.94 -3.47
N GLN A 181 3.85 34.71 -2.56
CA GLN A 181 4.54 35.71 -1.75
C GLN A 181 5.32 35.06 -0.59
N GLU A 182 4.71 34.10 0.10
CA GLU A 182 5.23 33.61 1.39
C GLU A 182 6.08 32.34 1.29
N LEU A 183 5.71 31.38 0.42
CA LEU A 183 6.44 30.11 0.33
C LEU A 183 7.89 30.23 -0.14
N PRO A 184 8.29 31.17 -1.03
CA PRO A 184 9.69 31.28 -1.43
C PRO A 184 10.66 31.46 -0.26
N ALA A 185 10.27 32.19 0.80
CA ALA A 185 11.10 32.36 1.99
C ALA A 185 11.27 31.05 2.77
N ILE A 186 10.20 30.26 2.88
CA ILE A 186 10.22 28.94 3.51
C ILE A 186 11.09 27.98 2.70
N LEU A 187 10.87 27.87 1.40
CA LEU A 187 11.63 26.98 0.51
C LEU A 187 13.10 27.40 0.37
N ALA A 188 13.44 28.62 0.75
CA ALA A 188 14.81 29.10 0.83
C ALA A 188 15.53 28.69 2.13
N LEU A 189 14.87 28.07 3.10
CA LEU A 189 15.52 27.59 4.33
C LEU A 189 16.46 26.40 4.02
N PRO A 190 17.57 26.22 4.77
CA PRO A 190 18.52 25.14 4.55
C PRO A 190 17.89 23.74 4.50
N GLU A 191 16.89 23.49 5.35
CA GLU A 191 16.15 22.24 5.42
C GLU A 191 15.38 21.91 4.13
N PHE A 192 14.91 22.91 3.36
CA PHE A 192 14.15 22.69 2.11
C PHE A 192 15.01 22.78 0.84
N ARG A 193 16.31 23.13 0.97
CA ARG A 193 17.28 23.16 -0.14
C ARG A 193 17.88 21.78 -0.41
N PRO A 194 18.54 21.56 -1.57
CA PRO A 194 19.27 20.32 -1.85
C PRO A 194 20.21 19.94 -0.69
N GLY A 195 20.04 18.73 -0.17
CA GLY A 195 20.77 18.20 0.98
C GLY A 195 20.18 18.49 2.36
N GLY A 196 19.12 19.30 2.44
CA GLY A 196 18.30 19.41 3.64
C GLY A 196 17.40 18.18 3.87
N ASP A 197 16.72 18.16 5.01
CA ASP A 197 15.84 17.07 5.44
C ASP A 197 14.36 17.46 5.49
N GLY A 198 14.00 18.67 5.08
CA GLY A 198 12.68 19.25 5.21
C GLY A 198 11.61 18.56 4.37
N LEU A 199 10.40 18.50 4.93
CA LEU A 199 9.21 17.97 4.27
C LEU A 199 8.05 18.94 4.46
N LEU A 200 7.57 19.54 3.38
CA LEU A 200 6.44 20.47 3.36
C LEU A 200 5.26 19.82 2.65
N PHE A 201 4.09 19.90 3.27
CA PHE A 201 2.82 19.58 2.63
C PHE A 201 2.04 20.86 2.38
N ILE A 202 1.45 20.98 1.20
CA ILE A 202 0.34 21.92 0.97
C ILE A 202 -0.88 21.06 0.72
N VAL A 203 -1.88 21.15 1.59
CA VAL A 203 -3.05 20.26 1.59
C VAL A 203 -4.32 21.08 1.73
N TRP A 204 -5.30 20.79 0.88
CA TRP A 204 -6.64 21.31 1.01
C TRP A 204 -7.43 20.43 1.98
N ASP A 205 -8.22 21.04 2.85
CA ASP A 205 -8.95 20.34 3.93
C ASP A 205 -10.09 19.47 3.40
N GLU A 206 -10.92 19.97 2.49
CA GLU A 206 -12.07 19.31 1.87
C GLU A 206 -12.43 19.90 0.51
N GLY A 207 -13.24 19.16 -0.26
CA GLY A 207 -13.74 19.53 -1.58
C GLY A 207 -15.02 20.37 -1.48
N ASP A 208 -15.73 20.53 -2.60
CA ASP A 208 -16.92 21.38 -2.64
C ASP A 208 -18.22 20.60 -2.29
N ILE A 209 -18.96 21.05 -1.27
CA ILE A 209 -20.17 20.38 -0.72
C ILE A 209 -21.27 20.07 -1.75
N GLY A 210 -21.33 20.87 -2.81
CA GLY A 210 -22.39 20.79 -3.82
C GLY A 210 -22.06 19.90 -5.01
N THR A 211 -20.79 19.54 -5.23
CA THR A 211 -20.33 18.93 -6.48
C THR A 211 -19.39 17.75 -6.27
N ASP A 212 -18.82 17.55 -5.07
CA ASP A 212 -17.85 16.49 -4.80
C ASP A 212 -18.12 15.71 -3.51
N GLY A 213 -19.02 14.73 -3.58
CA GLY A 213 -19.20 13.70 -2.54
C GLY A 213 -18.33 12.45 -2.75
N ARG A 214 -17.24 12.52 -3.54
CA ARG A 214 -16.42 11.33 -3.83
C ARG A 214 -15.67 10.89 -2.59
N CYS A 215 -15.88 9.64 -2.21
CA CYS A 215 -15.21 9.06 -1.08
C CYS A 215 -14.11 8.08 -1.50
N SER A 216 -13.18 7.80 -0.58
CA SER A 216 -12.27 6.67 -0.73
C SER A 216 -13.03 5.33 -0.68
N SER A 217 -12.44 4.23 -1.12
CA SER A 217 -13.08 2.91 -1.03
C SER A 217 -13.41 2.46 0.41
N ARG A 218 -12.86 3.13 1.43
CA ARG A 218 -13.04 2.81 2.85
C ARG A 218 -14.17 3.59 3.54
N LEU A 219 -14.52 4.79 3.05
CA LEU A 219 -15.61 5.62 3.58
C LEU A 219 -16.65 5.74 2.48
N GLN A 220 -17.93 5.42 2.72
CA GLN A 220 -18.90 5.35 1.62
C GLN A 220 -19.87 6.54 1.54
N ARG A 221 -19.91 7.40 2.57
CA ARG A 221 -20.79 8.59 2.67
C ARG A 221 -20.15 9.67 3.57
N ASN A 222 -20.57 10.92 3.43
CA ASN A 222 -20.16 12.09 4.25
C ASN A 222 -18.64 12.35 4.28
N CYS A 223 -17.93 11.98 3.22
CA CYS A 223 -16.52 12.29 3.01
C CYS A 223 -16.34 13.71 2.45
N GLY A 224 -15.12 14.25 2.55
CA GLY A 224 -14.78 15.60 2.10
C GLY A 224 -14.28 15.69 0.67
N GLY A 225 -14.68 14.79 -0.24
CA GLY A 225 -14.28 14.87 -1.65
C GLY A 225 -12.80 14.58 -1.94
N ARG A 226 -12.42 14.74 -3.22
CA ARG A 226 -11.04 14.60 -3.70
C ARG A 226 -10.38 15.97 -3.68
N VAL A 227 -9.27 16.10 -2.96
CA VAL A 227 -8.60 17.38 -2.72
C VAL A 227 -7.20 17.41 -3.34
N ALA A 228 -6.67 18.60 -3.62
CA ALA A 228 -5.30 18.73 -4.08
C ALA A 228 -4.32 18.59 -2.91
N THR A 229 -3.19 17.91 -3.13
CA THR A 229 -2.14 17.80 -2.10
C THR A 229 -0.77 17.74 -2.74
N LEU A 230 0.11 18.65 -2.35
CA LEU A 230 1.50 18.66 -2.74
C LEU A 230 2.38 18.11 -1.63
N VAL A 231 3.40 17.36 -2.04
CA VAL A 231 4.50 16.90 -1.18
C VAL A 231 5.77 17.55 -1.70
N ILE A 232 6.43 18.35 -0.88
CA ILE A 232 7.52 19.23 -1.28
C ILE A 232 8.72 18.99 -0.35
N GLY A 233 9.91 18.87 -0.93
CA GLY A 233 11.14 18.74 -0.17
C GLY A 233 12.29 18.19 -1.01
N PRO A 234 13.54 18.31 -0.54
CA PRO A 234 14.72 17.81 -1.25
C PRO A 234 14.76 16.29 -1.40
N GLN A 235 14.04 15.54 -0.57
CA GLN A 235 13.97 14.08 -0.66
C GLN A 235 12.74 13.58 -1.44
N VAL A 236 11.86 14.49 -1.89
CA VAL A 236 10.67 14.15 -2.69
C VAL A 236 11.06 14.01 -4.16
N LYS A 237 10.47 13.05 -4.85
CA LYS A 237 10.64 12.86 -6.29
C LYS A 237 10.22 14.12 -7.05
N PRO A 238 11.08 14.66 -7.93
CA PRO A 238 10.73 15.81 -8.75
C PRO A 238 9.65 15.43 -9.77
N SER A 239 8.75 16.37 -10.03
CA SER A 239 7.67 16.23 -11.02
C SER A 239 6.85 14.94 -10.91
N PHE A 240 6.74 14.38 -9.71
CA PHE A 240 6.13 13.08 -9.48
C PHE A 240 4.63 13.21 -9.24
N LYS A 241 3.85 12.36 -9.91
CA LYS A 241 2.41 12.28 -9.72
C LYS A 241 2.07 10.89 -9.20
N SER A 242 1.61 10.82 -7.95
CA SER A 242 1.13 9.56 -7.38
C SER A 242 -0.31 9.31 -7.78
N SER A 243 -0.60 8.10 -8.27
CA SER A 243 -1.97 7.58 -8.46
C SER A 243 -2.45 6.72 -7.29
N VAL A 244 -1.63 6.56 -6.24
CA VAL A 244 -2.03 5.83 -5.03
C VAL A 244 -3.12 6.61 -4.31
N THR A 245 -4.13 5.89 -3.83
CA THR A 245 -5.23 6.50 -3.06
C THR A 245 -4.76 6.85 -1.65
N TYR A 246 -4.86 8.12 -1.29
CA TYR A 246 -4.45 8.67 -0.01
C TYR A 246 -5.58 9.44 0.68
N THR A 247 -5.42 9.65 1.99
CA THR A 247 -6.26 10.44 2.87
C THR A 247 -5.41 11.23 3.86
N HIS A 248 -6.02 12.11 4.67
CA HIS A 248 -5.33 12.80 5.78
C HIS A 248 -4.58 11.86 6.73
N ALA A 249 -5.11 10.66 7.00
CA ALA A 249 -4.42 9.66 7.81
C ALA A 249 -3.09 9.19 7.20
N ASN A 250 -3.00 9.10 5.86
CA ASN A 250 -1.76 8.74 5.17
C ASN A 250 -0.70 9.85 5.27
N LEU A 251 -1.13 11.11 5.19
CA LEU A 251 -0.25 12.26 5.41
C LEU A 251 0.25 12.26 6.85
N LEU A 252 -0.63 12.14 7.85
CA LEU A 252 -0.26 12.05 9.25
C LEU A 252 0.70 10.88 9.51
N ARG A 253 0.44 9.70 8.94
CA ARG A 253 1.38 8.57 8.99
C ARG A 253 2.76 8.93 8.43
N THR A 254 2.79 9.67 7.32
CA THR A 254 4.05 10.13 6.72
C THR A 254 4.82 11.07 7.63
N VAL A 255 4.12 11.98 8.32
CA VAL A 255 4.71 12.85 9.36
C VAL A 255 5.31 12.00 10.49
N CYS A 256 4.53 11.05 11.03
CA CYS A 256 4.98 10.17 12.10
C CYS A 256 6.23 9.37 11.74
N ASP A 257 6.26 8.79 10.53
CA ASP A 257 7.40 8.01 10.04
C ASP A 257 8.63 8.90 9.78
N ALA A 258 8.44 10.10 9.20
CA ALA A 258 9.53 11.03 8.93
C ALA A 258 10.17 11.56 10.23
N MET A 259 9.36 11.94 11.23
CA MET A 259 9.84 12.44 12.52
C MET A 259 10.16 11.32 13.53
N GLU A 260 10.07 10.07 13.09
CA GLU A 260 10.38 8.85 13.83
C GLU A 260 9.61 8.67 15.14
N PHE A 261 8.35 9.08 15.20
CA PHE A 261 7.54 8.90 16.40
C PHE A 261 7.42 7.42 16.79
N LEU A 262 7.32 7.13 18.10
CA LEU A 262 7.21 5.75 18.59
C LEU A 262 5.88 5.09 18.19
N SER A 263 4.85 5.90 18.01
CA SER A 263 3.52 5.54 17.50
C SER A 263 2.94 6.72 16.74
N CYS A 264 1.83 6.52 16.04
CA CYS A 264 1.12 7.57 15.31
C CYS A 264 -0.32 7.69 15.83
N PRO A 265 -0.91 8.89 15.97
CA PRO A 265 -2.23 9.04 16.55
C PRO A 265 -3.34 8.58 15.60
N GLY A 266 -4.44 8.09 16.19
CA GLY A 266 -5.68 7.69 15.49
C GLY A 266 -5.43 6.72 14.33
N GLU A 267 -6.15 6.93 13.22
CA GLU A 267 -6.01 6.16 11.98
C GLU A 267 -4.64 6.32 11.32
N GLY A 268 -3.84 7.32 11.73
CA GLY A 268 -2.44 7.43 11.33
C GLY A 268 -1.64 6.16 11.69
N SER A 269 -1.97 5.49 12.80
CA SER A 269 -1.32 4.22 13.19
C SER A 269 -1.59 3.06 12.22
N LEU A 270 -2.75 3.07 11.55
CA LEU A 270 -3.22 2.02 10.65
C LEU A 270 -2.98 2.33 9.18
N ALA A 271 -2.80 3.60 8.84
CA ALA A 271 -2.52 4.05 7.50
C ALA A 271 -1.12 3.62 7.04
N THR A 272 -0.95 3.46 5.73
CA THR A 272 0.37 3.35 5.10
C THR A 272 0.91 4.75 4.79
N PRO A 273 2.20 5.02 4.93
CA PRO A 273 2.76 6.31 4.55
C PRO A 273 2.69 6.54 3.04
N MET A 274 2.78 7.81 2.64
CA MET A 274 2.91 8.28 1.25
C MET A 274 4.31 8.00 0.68
N SER A 275 4.79 6.77 0.85
CA SER A 275 6.19 6.38 0.62
C SER A 275 6.62 6.35 -0.85
N ASP A 276 5.66 6.35 -1.79
CA ASP A 276 5.95 6.38 -3.22
C ASP A 276 6.42 7.76 -3.69
N PHE A 277 6.22 8.82 -2.90
CA PHE A 277 6.77 10.15 -3.16
C PHE A 277 8.28 10.23 -3.00
N PHE A 278 8.91 9.24 -2.38
CA PHE A 278 10.34 9.26 -2.10
C PHE A 278 11.08 8.23 -2.95
N ASN A 279 12.29 8.56 -3.38
CA ASN A 279 13.15 7.56 -4.01
C ASN A 279 13.67 6.59 -2.95
N LYS A 280 13.95 5.36 -3.37
CA LYS A 280 14.34 4.29 -2.45
C LYS A 280 15.80 3.93 -2.67
N VAL A 281 16.56 3.95 -1.59
CA VAL A 281 17.84 3.24 -1.51
C VAL A 281 17.57 1.91 -0.80
N ASN A 282 17.93 0.81 -1.45
CA ASN A 282 17.86 -0.53 -0.89
C ASN A 282 19.27 -1.01 -0.58
N VAL A 283 19.53 -1.36 0.68
CA VAL A 283 20.76 -2.05 1.10
C VAL A 283 20.41 -3.52 1.24
N SER A 284 20.80 -4.30 0.25
CA SER A 284 20.53 -5.74 0.21
C SER A 284 21.54 -6.55 1.01
N ILE A 285 22.77 -6.06 1.14
CA ILE A 285 23.84 -6.64 1.96
C ILE A 285 24.65 -5.47 2.56
N PRO A 286 24.96 -5.49 3.86
CA PRO A 286 24.45 -6.41 4.87
C PRO A 286 23.01 -6.06 5.29
N ILE A 287 22.29 -7.04 5.85
CA ILE A 287 20.99 -6.80 6.47
C ILE A 287 21.18 -6.09 7.83
N ALA A 288 20.15 -5.37 8.29
CA ALA A 288 20.21 -4.65 9.57
C ALA A 288 20.54 -5.60 10.74
N ASN A 289 21.46 -5.18 11.60
CA ASN A 289 22.04 -5.90 12.73
C ASN A 289 22.80 -7.19 12.38
N ALA A 290 23.19 -7.37 11.11
CA ALA A 290 23.98 -8.53 10.69
C ALA A 290 25.30 -8.63 11.47
N GLN A 291 25.66 -9.87 11.82
CA GLN A 291 27.02 -10.20 12.23
C GLN A 291 27.83 -10.47 10.96
N VAL A 292 28.83 -9.64 10.69
CA VAL A 292 29.59 -9.65 9.42
C VAL A 292 31.09 -9.73 9.68
N ALA A 293 31.84 -10.35 8.77
CA ALA A 293 33.29 -10.34 8.82
C ALA A 293 33.83 -9.14 8.03
N SER A 294 35.00 -8.63 8.43
CA SER A 294 35.74 -7.63 7.64
C SER A 294 36.62 -8.32 6.58
N PRO A 295 36.72 -7.78 5.35
CA PRO A 295 35.96 -6.65 4.83
C PRO A 295 34.47 -6.99 4.68
N VAL A 296 33.60 -6.02 4.94
CA VAL A 296 32.15 -6.16 4.92
C VAL A 296 31.66 -6.01 3.48
N HIS A 297 30.88 -6.99 3.00
CA HIS A 297 30.24 -6.91 1.70
C HIS A 297 29.09 -5.92 1.72
N MET A 298 29.18 -4.90 0.88
CA MET A 298 28.16 -3.88 0.68
C MET A 298 27.53 -4.07 -0.69
N LYS A 299 26.23 -4.35 -0.72
CA LYS A 299 25.45 -4.42 -1.94
C LYS A 299 24.19 -3.60 -1.80
N ALA A 300 24.08 -2.54 -2.61
CA ALA A 300 22.95 -1.64 -2.59
C ALA A 300 22.51 -1.25 -4.00
N SER A 301 21.23 -0.94 -4.13
CA SER A 301 20.63 -0.46 -5.36
C SER A 301 19.67 0.67 -5.05
N THR A 302 19.35 1.46 -6.06
CA THR A 302 18.35 2.51 -5.95
C THR A 302 17.25 2.33 -6.98
N SER A 303 16.06 2.82 -6.64
CA SER A 303 14.93 2.91 -7.58
C SER A 303 14.50 4.38 -7.66
N ASN A 304 15.38 5.21 -8.22
CA ASN A 304 15.14 6.64 -8.35
C ASN A 304 14.40 6.94 -9.66
N SER A 305 13.45 7.88 -9.63
CA SER A 305 12.79 8.38 -10.84
C SER A 305 13.72 9.24 -11.71
N SER A 306 14.71 9.88 -11.09
CA SER A 306 15.76 10.64 -11.76
C SER A 306 17.05 9.82 -11.85
N PRO A 307 17.85 9.97 -12.92
CA PRO A 307 19.15 9.33 -13.02
C PRO A 307 20.02 9.58 -11.78
N VAL A 308 20.62 8.51 -11.24
CA VAL A 308 21.52 8.60 -10.09
C VAL A 308 22.92 8.99 -10.57
N THR A 309 23.44 10.12 -10.07
CA THR A 309 24.78 10.63 -10.37
C THR A 309 25.84 9.91 -9.56
N SER A 310 25.55 9.60 -8.28
CA SER A 310 26.46 8.85 -7.42
C SER A 310 25.74 8.06 -6.34
N LEU A 311 26.35 6.95 -5.95
CA LEU A 311 26.00 6.16 -4.78
C LEU A 311 27.20 6.12 -3.85
N GLN A 312 27.00 6.50 -2.61
CA GLN A 312 28.03 6.68 -1.59
C GLN A 312 27.75 5.76 -0.39
N VAL A 313 28.81 5.23 0.23
CA VAL A 313 28.72 4.49 1.48
C VAL A 313 29.49 5.23 2.56
N TYR A 314 28.77 5.62 3.60
CA TYR A 314 29.31 6.21 4.81
C TYR A 314 29.35 5.16 5.92
N VAL A 315 30.44 5.09 6.66
CA VAL A 315 30.56 4.29 7.89
C VAL A 315 30.82 5.27 9.03
N ASP A 316 29.95 5.27 10.04
CA ASP A 316 30.00 6.19 11.18
C ASP A 316 30.16 7.66 10.76
N ASN A 317 29.37 8.07 9.75
CA ASN A 317 29.36 9.39 9.12
C ASN A 317 30.62 9.77 8.31
N VAL A 318 31.57 8.86 8.12
CA VAL A 318 32.74 9.06 7.26
C VAL A 318 32.51 8.42 5.90
N LEU A 319 32.78 9.13 4.80
CA LEU A 319 32.67 8.58 3.45
C LEU A 319 33.78 7.55 3.20
N HIS A 320 33.41 6.30 2.93
CA HIS A 320 34.34 5.20 2.67
C HIS A 320 34.37 4.75 1.21
N TYR A 321 33.25 4.90 0.49
CA TYR A 321 33.15 4.43 -0.89
C TYR A 321 32.19 5.28 -1.71
N GLN A 322 32.49 5.45 -2.99
CA GLN A 322 31.64 6.14 -3.95
C GLN A 322 31.75 5.48 -5.32
N VAL A 323 30.61 5.36 -6.01
CA VAL A 323 30.54 4.91 -7.40
C VAL A 323 29.58 5.82 -8.19
N SER A 324 29.87 6.03 -9.46
CA SER A 324 28.94 6.65 -10.41
C SER A 324 27.95 5.58 -10.90
N GLY A 325 26.69 5.67 -10.47
CA GLY A 325 25.64 4.72 -10.88
C GLY A 325 24.57 4.49 -9.81
N SER A 326 23.53 3.75 -10.17
CA SER A 326 22.38 3.43 -9.29
C SER A 326 22.55 2.15 -8.48
N THR A 327 23.70 1.47 -8.60
CA THR A 327 24.00 0.23 -7.87
C THR A 327 25.45 0.21 -7.41
N LEU A 328 25.72 -0.45 -6.29
CA LEU A 328 27.06 -0.78 -5.82
C LEU A 328 27.10 -2.22 -5.32
N ASP A 329 28.26 -2.86 -5.49
CA ASP A 329 28.59 -4.20 -5.03
C ASP A 329 30.11 -4.20 -4.73
N THR A 330 30.48 -4.01 -3.45
CA THR A 330 31.86 -3.74 -3.04
C THR A 330 32.18 -4.32 -1.66
N TRP A 331 33.46 -4.49 -1.35
CA TRP A 331 33.94 -4.98 -0.05
C TRP A 331 34.66 -3.86 0.69
N LEU A 332 34.17 -3.48 1.88
CA LEU A 332 34.72 -2.37 2.66
C LEU A 332 35.41 -2.87 3.93
N PRO A 333 36.69 -2.56 4.14
CA PRO A 333 37.34 -2.85 5.42
C PRO A 333 36.68 -2.03 6.53
N MET A 334 36.22 -2.71 7.58
CA MET A 334 35.68 -2.10 8.79
C MET A 334 36.39 -2.68 10.02
N SER A 335 36.56 -1.89 11.09
CA SER A 335 37.10 -2.38 12.36
C SER A 335 36.12 -3.32 13.04
N GLY A 336 36.57 -4.12 14.01
CA GLY A 336 35.66 -4.94 14.82
C GLY A 336 34.80 -4.08 15.75
N GLY A 337 33.51 -4.40 15.85
CA GLY A 337 32.55 -3.65 16.66
C GLY A 337 31.28 -3.27 15.91
N LYS A 338 30.41 -2.50 16.59
CA LYS A 338 29.17 -1.98 15.99
C LYS A 338 29.48 -0.77 15.13
N HIS A 339 28.91 -0.73 13.92
CA HIS A 339 29.05 0.36 12.97
C HIS A 339 27.69 0.78 12.42
N HIS A 340 27.50 2.08 12.21
CA HIS A 340 26.35 2.67 11.54
C HIS A 340 26.69 2.97 10.09
N VAL A 341 26.12 2.19 9.16
CA VAL A 341 26.44 2.31 7.73
C VAL A 341 25.28 2.98 7.00
N VAL A 342 25.57 4.07 6.28
CA VAL A 342 24.58 4.81 5.49
C VAL A 342 24.94 4.71 4.01
N VAL A 343 24.04 4.15 3.20
CA VAL A 343 24.12 4.26 1.74
C VAL A 343 23.30 5.46 1.29
N GLN A 344 23.94 6.35 0.55
CA GLN A 344 23.36 7.61 0.10
C GLN A 344 23.42 7.71 -1.43
N SER A 345 22.29 8.01 -2.06
CA SER A 345 22.22 8.28 -3.50
C SER A 345 22.06 9.77 -3.76
N TRP A 346 22.74 10.27 -4.78
CA TRP A 346 22.50 11.58 -5.37
C TRP A 346 21.88 11.39 -6.75
N ASP A 347 20.81 12.12 -7.04
CA ASP A 347 20.21 12.12 -8.37
C ASP A 347 20.42 13.46 -9.10
N THR A 348 20.21 13.46 -10.41
CA THR A 348 20.38 14.64 -11.27
C THR A 348 19.40 15.77 -10.96
N ALA A 349 18.36 15.52 -10.16
CA ALA A 349 17.43 16.54 -9.70
C ALA A 349 17.87 17.19 -8.39
N GLY A 350 19.04 16.83 -7.85
CA GLY A 350 19.57 17.32 -6.59
C GLY A 350 19.00 16.61 -5.36
N GLY A 351 18.24 15.53 -5.55
CA GLY A 351 17.70 14.73 -4.47
C GLY A 351 18.78 13.88 -3.81
N ILE A 352 18.79 13.88 -2.48
CA ILE A 352 19.62 12.98 -1.67
C ILE A 352 18.70 11.99 -0.98
N HIS A 353 18.96 10.69 -1.16
CA HIS A 353 18.17 9.63 -0.55
C HIS A 353 19.09 8.69 0.20
N LYS A 354 18.67 8.23 1.38
CA LYS A 354 19.56 7.47 2.27
C LYS A 354 18.87 6.22 2.79
N ARG A 355 19.68 5.19 3.03
CA ARG A 355 19.29 4.01 3.79
C ARG A 355 20.41 3.66 4.75
N ALA A 356 20.09 3.60 6.03
CA ALA A 356 21.01 3.14 7.06
C ALA A 356 20.81 1.66 7.37
N VAL A 357 21.91 0.99 7.73
CA VAL A 357 21.93 -0.33 8.35
C VAL A 357 22.98 -0.33 9.46
N ASP A 358 22.60 -0.82 10.63
CA ASP A 358 23.56 -1.11 11.70
C ASP A 358 24.16 -2.48 11.47
N VAL A 359 25.47 -2.64 11.70
CA VAL A 359 26.18 -3.92 11.56
C VAL A 359 27.08 -4.16 12.76
N ASN A 360 27.33 -5.42 13.10
CA ASN A 360 28.35 -5.78 14.08
C ASN A 360 29.45 -6.58 13.39
N VAL A 361 30.61 -5.96 13.24
CA VAL A 361 31.76 -6.51 12.54
C VAL A 361 32.57 -7.38 13.51
N GLN A 362 32.85 -8.61 13.10
CA GLN A 362 33.58 -9.61 13.85
C GLN A 362 34.77 -10.13 13.04
N THR A 363 35.63 -10.93 13.67
CA THR A 363 36.76 -11.60 13.00
C THR A 363 36.30 -12.69 12.02
N GLN A 364 35.12 -13.26 12.23
CA GLN A 364 34.48 -14.29 11.41
C GLN A 364 32.95 -14.07 11.44
N ALA A 365 32.25 -14.46 10.37
CA ALA A 365 30.80 -14.40 10.27
C ALA A 365 30.22 -15.61 9.52
N VAL A 366 29.01 -16.00 9.92
CA VAL A 366 28.21 -17.03 9.25
C VAL A 366 26.96 -16.40 8.65
N SER A 367 26.78 -16.59 7.35
CA SER A 367 25.59 -16.18 6.62
C SER A 367 24.71 -17.40 6.33
N LEU A 368 23.49 -17.41 6.87
CA LEU A 368 22.47 -18.43 6.59
C LEU A 368 21.49 -17.88 5.54
N SER A 369 21.61 -18.34 4.29
CA SER A 369 20.81 -17.88 3.14
C SER A 369 19.52 -18.68 2.93
N SER A 370 19.45 -19.89 3.48
CA SER A 370 18.24 -20.71 3.52
C SER A 370 18.29 -21.60 4.77
N PRO A 371 17.21 -21.77 5.52
CA PRO A 371 15.90 -21.14 5.31
C PRO A 371 15.88 -19.66 5.72
N VAL A 372 14.90 -18.89 5.22
CA VAL A 372 14.71 -17.50 5.66
C VAL A 372 13.99 -17.44 7.01
N PRO A 373 14.19 -16.39 7.82
CA PRO A 373 13.53 -16.27 9.12
C PRO A 373 12.00 -16.39 9.05
N ASN A 374 11.43 -17.21 9.93
CA ASN A 374 10.01 -17.52 10.08
C ASN A 374 9.35 -18.16 8.84
N ALA A 375 10.12 -18.76 7.94
CA ALA A 375 9.57 -19.45 6.78
C ALA A 375 8.62 -20.59 7.18
N MET A 376 7.50 -20.71 6.45
CA MET A 376 6.64 -21.90 6.47
C MET A 376 7.08 -22.83 5.34
N LEU A 377 7.55 -24.02 5.68
CA LEU A 377 8.21 -24.93 4.75
C LEU A 377 7.59 -26.33 4.81
N ALA A 378 7.75 -27.09 3.73
CA ALA A 378 7.64 -28.54 3.79
C ALA A 378 9.01 -29.13 4.16
N SER A 379 9.01 -30.31 4.78
CA SER A 379 10.25 -31.10 4.91
C SER A 379 10.50 -31.88 3.61
N PRO A 380 11.75 -32.20 3.24
CA PRO A 380 12.98 -31.74 3.88
C PRO A 380 13.21 -30.24 3.65
N VAL A 381 13.74 -29.57 4.68
CA VAL A 381 14.02 -28.14 4.68
C VAL A 381 15.39 -27.89 4.02
N PRO A 382 15.47 -27.04 2.98
CA PRO A 382 16.74 -26.62 2.41
C PRO A 382 17.51 -25.79 3.42
N VAL A 383 18.78 -26.14 3.64
CA VAL A 383 19.71 -25.38 4.47
C VAL A 383 20.93 -24.99 3.64
N LYS A 384 21.15 -23.67 3.49
CA LYS A 384 22.30 -23.09 2.78
C LYS A 384 22.99 -22.05 3.64
N ALA A 385 24.26 -22.28 3.96
CA ALA A 385 25.06 -21.36 4.77
C ALA A 385 26.48 -21.23 4.22
N THR A 386 27.07 -20.06 4.39
CA THR A 386 28.48 -19.77 4.08
C THR A 386 29.13 -19.05 5.25
N ALA A 387 30.41 -19.27 5.46
CA ALA A 387 31.20 -18.59 6.47
C ALA A 387 32.41 -17.91 5.84
N THR A 388 32.68 -16.69 6.28
CA THR A 388 33.82 -15.87 5.85
C THR A 388 34.50 -15.28 7.08
N GLY A 389 35.80 -15.00 6.99
CA GLY A 389 36.56 -14.48 8.13
C GLY A 389 38.03 -14.30 7.81
N LYS A 390 38.76 -13.69 8.76
CA LYS A 390 40.21 -13.48 8.69
C LYS A 390 41.00 -14.78 8.65
N TYR A 391 40.52 -15.81 9.36
CA TYR A 391 41.14 -17.12 9.44
C TYR A 391 40.33 -18.15 8.62
N PRO A 392 40.99 -19.11 7.94
CA PRO A 392 40.31 -20.16 7.18
C PRO A 392 39.30 -20.93 8.04
N VAL A 393 38.09 -21.09 7.51
CA VAL A 393 37.04 -21.93 8.11
C VAL A 393 37.33 -23.39 7.77
N HIS A 394 37.48 -24.24 8.79
CA HIS A 394 37.73 -25.66 8.58
C HIS A 394 36.48 -26.52 8.78
N THR A 395 35.48 -26.03 9.52
CA THR A 395 34.23 -26.76 9.77
C THR A 395 33.01 -25.86 9.75
N MET A 396 31.93 -26.40 9.18
CA MET A 396 30.57 -25.89 9.27
C MET A 396 29.67 -26.97 9.86
N GLN A 397 28.79 -26.57 10.79
CA GLN A 397 27.87 -27.44 11.50
C GLN A 397 26.46 -26.86 11.45
N ILE A 398 25.46 -27.70 11.17
CA ILE A 398 24.04 -27.33 11.23
C ILE A 398 23.37 -28.02 12.41
N TYR A 399 22.78 -27.22 13.28
CA TYR A 399 21.97 -27.66 14.41
C TYR A 399 20.50 -27.39 14.13
N VAL A 400 19.64 -28.32 14.55
CA VAL A 400 18.18 -28.14 14.60
C VAL A 400 17.75 -28.39 16.02
N ASP A 401 17.16 -27.38 16.66
CA ASP A 401 16.77 -27.40 18.08
C ASP A 401 17.92 -27.82 19.00
N ASN A 402 19.10 -27.22 18.77
CA ASN A 402 20.36 -27.51 19.45
C ASN A 402 20.94 -28.92 19.22
N VAL A 403 20.35 -29.72 18.32
CA VAL A 403 20.87 -31.05 17.95
C VAL A 403 21.64 -30.96 16.64
N LEU A 404 22.90 -31.40 16.63
CA LEU A 404 23.70 -31.46 15.40
C LEU A 404 23.04 -32.42 14.39
N LYS A 405 22.71 -31.91 13.21
CA LYS A 405 22.11 -32.68 12.11
C LYS A 405 23.03 -32.87 10.92
N TYR A 406 23.97 -31.95 10.72
CA TYR A 406 24.88 -32.00 9.58
C TYR A 406 26.20 -31.34 9.93
N GLN A 407 27.30 -31.85 9.37
CA GLN A 407 28.62 -31.26 9.47
C GLN A 407 29.37 -31.43 8.15
N SER A 408 30.14 -30.41 7.77
CA SER A 408 31.08 -30.47 6.64
C SER A 408 32.41 -29.83 7.00
N SER A 409 33.49 -30.32 6.40
CA SER A 409 34.83 -29.71 6.47
C SER A 409 35.02 -28.69 5.35
N SER A 410 34.11 -27.73 5.26
CA SER A 410 34.08 -26.67 4.24
C SER A 410 33.68 -25.35 4.89
N ASN A 411 33.93 -24.24 4.20
CA ASN A 411 33.39 -22.93 4.57
C ASN A 411 31.94 -22.72 4.10
N SER A 412 31.31 -23.73 3.51
CA SER A 412 29.93 -23.67 3.05
C SER A 412 29.17 -24.98 3.26
N VAL A 413 27.84 -24.87 3.33
CA VAL A 413 26.87 -25.96 3.43
C VAL A 413 25.73 -25.70 2.46
N SER A 414 25.33 -26.72 1.71
CA SER A 414 24.07 -26.77 0.96
C SER A 414 23.50 -28.17 1.10
N THR A 415 22.48 -28.34 1.94
CA THR A 415 21.90 -29.63 2.28
C THR A 415 20.38 -29.56 2.45
N GLN A 416 19.73 -30.70 2.62
CA GLN A 416 18.29 -30.85 2.84
C GLN A 416 18.09 -31.65 4.14
N LEU A 417 17.42 -31.07 5.13
CA LEU A 417 17.22 -31.70 6.44
C LEU A 417 15.77 -32.10 6.66
N SER A 418 15.54 -33.38 6.93
CA SER A 418 14.21 -33.84 7.36
C SER A 418 13.89 -33.30 8.75
N MET A 419 12.73 -32.67 8.88
CA MET A 419 12.24 -32.08 10.12
C MET A 419 10.79 -32.53 10.33
N ALA A 420 10.38 -32.72 11.59
CA ALA A 420 9.00 -33.03 11.91
C ALA A 420 8.08 -31.83 11.64
N ALA A 421 6.77 -32.04 11.64
CA ALA A 421 5.85 -30.90 11.64
C ALA A 421 5.98 -30.14 12.97
N GLY A 422 6.09 -28.81 12.90
CA GLY A 422 6.30 -27.96 14.07
C GLY A 422 7.26 -26.82 13.83
N ARG A 423 7.47 -26.00 14.87
CA ARG A 423 8.42 -24.89 14.86
C ARG A 423 9.80 -25.39 15.26
N HIS A 424 10.82 -25.07 14.45
CA HIS A 424 12.20 -25.49 14.65
C HIS A 424 13.15 -24.29 14.63
N TYR A 425 14.24 -24.37 15.39
CA TYR A 425 15.34 -23.39 15.37
C TYR A 425 16.56 -23.99 14.65
N VAL A 426 16.87 -23.46 13.48
CA VAL A 426 17.97 -23.93 12.61
C VAL A 426 19.16 -22.99 12.79
N VAL A 427 20.31 -23.53 13.18
CA VAL A 427 21.55 -22.75 13.41
C VAL A 427 22.66 -23.29 12.53
N ALA A 428 23.35 -22.40 11.81
CA ALA A 428 24.64 -22.68 11.21
C ALA A 428 25.76 -22.14 12.09
N GLU A 429 26.75 -22.97 12.37
CA GLU A 429 27.95 -22.65 13.15
C GLU A 429 29.19 -22.89 12.30
N ALA A 430 30.15 -21.98 12.35
CA ALA A 430 31.46 -22.10 11.72
C ALA A 430 32.57 -22.10 12.77
N ARG A 431 33.64 -22.84 12.50
CA ARG A 431 34.88 -22.79 13.29
C ARG A 431 36.09 -22.53 12.39
N ASP A 432 36.93 -21.57 12.78
CA ASP A 432 38.18 -21.27 12.08
C ASP A 432 39.41 -21.95 12.70
N SER A 433 40.52 -21.85 11.97
CA SER A 433 41.84 -22.37 12.36
C SER A 433 42.44 -21.70 13.60
N ALA A 434 41.88 -20.59 14.08
CA ALA A 434 42.30 -19.93 15.32
C ALA A 434 41.43 -20.35 16.53
N GLY A 435 40.47 -21.26 16.33
CA GLY A 435 39.54 -21.72 17.36
C GLY A 435 38.33 -20.80 17.57
N GLY A 436 38.18 -19.77 16.74
CA GLY A 436 37.02 -18.89 16.73
C GLY A 436 35.75 -19.64 16.33
N VAL A 437 34.64 -19.31 16.97
CA VAL A 437 33.32 -19.90 16.68
C VAL A 437 32.32 -18.79 16.42
N THR A 438 31.65 -18.85 15.28
CA THR A 438 30.56 -17.92 14.94
C THR A 438 29.29 -18.67 14.58
N LYS A 439 28.13 -18.17 14.99
CA LYS A 439 26.83 -18.82 14.76
C LYS A 439 25.81 -17.85 14.17
N ASN A 440 24.93 -18.35 13.32
CA ASN A 440 23.76 -17.63 12.82
C ASN A 440 22.57 -18.59 12.74
N GLY A 441 21.41 -18.19 13.23
CA GLY A 441 20.26 -19.10 13.32
C GLY A 441 18.91 -18.41 13.15
N VAL A 442 17.94 -19.18 12.66
CA VAL A 442 16.60 -18.73 12.29
C VAL A 442 15.54 -19.70 12.79
N TYR A 443 14.37 -19.18 13.12
CA TYR A 443 13.18 -20.02 13.35
C TYR A 443 12.49 -20.34 12.02
N VAL A 444 12.00 -21.57 11.86
CA VAL A 444 11.12 -21.98 10.75
C VAL A 444 9.95 -22.78 11.29
N THR A 445 8.87 -22.89 10.51
CA THR A 445 7.74 -23.77 10.80
C THR A 445 7.57 -24.76 9.67
N VAL A 446 7.58 -26.06 9.99
CA VAL A 446 7.36 -27.14 9.03
C VAL A 446 5.91 -27.60 9.13
N GLY A 447 5.17 -27.52 8.02
CA GLY A 447 3.74 -27.86 7.98
C GLY A 447 3.44 -29.35 7.80
N PRO A 448 2.23 -29.83 8.16
CA PRO A 448 1.72 -31.15 7.77
C PRO A 448 1.38 -31.19 6.25
N PRO A 449 1.08 -32.37 5.66
CA PRO A 449 0.54 -32.44 4.31
C PRO A 449 -0.75 -31.61 4.17
N THR A 450 -0.92 -30.90 3.05
CA THR A 450 -2.09 -30.02 2.83
C THR A 450 -2.64 -30.14 1.41
N ILE A 451 -3.96 -30.08 1.27
CA ILE A 451 -4.68 -29.84 0.00
C ILE A 451 -5.33 -28.47 0.04
N THR A 452 -5.14 -27.72 -1.04
CA THR A 452 -5.82 -26.47 -1.35
C THR A 452 -6.79 -26.71 -2.50
N ILE A 453 -8.05 -26.32 -2.32
CA ILE A 453 -9.06 -26.25 -3.39
C ILE A 453 -9.34 -24.75 -3.54
N ALA A 454 -8.70 -24.12 -4.52
CA ALA A 454 -8.82 -22.69 -4.78
C ALA A 454 -10.14 -22.35 -5.48
N SER A 455 -10.61 -23.27 -6.33
CA SER A 455 -11.94 -23.23 -6.94
C SER A 455 -12.43 -24.66 -7.17
N PRO A 456 -13.71 -24.96 -6.97
CA PRO A 456 -14.69 -24.10 -6.33
C PRO A 456 -14.45 -24.00 -4.80
N VAL A 457 -14.96 -22.95 -4.17
CA VAL A 457 -14.96 -22.81 -2.70
C VAL A 457 -16.19 -23.50 -2.09
N SER A 458 -16.15 -23.82 -0.80
CA SER A 458 -17.27 -24.49 -0.13
C SER A 458 -18.54 -23.65 -0.16
N GLN A 459 -19.67 -24.29 -0.45
CA GLN A 459 -21.01 -23.74 -0.64
C GLN A 459 -21.14 -22.77 -1.82
N GLN A 460 -20.14 -22.71 -2.72
CA GLN A 460 -20.21 -21.82 -3.88
C GLN A 460 -21.37 -22.20 -4.80
N LEU A 461 -22.09 -21.17 -5.25
CA LEU A 461 -23.05 -21.27 -6.34
C LEU A 461 -22.31 -21.04 -7.65
N VAL A 462 -22.38 -22.00 -8.57
CA VAL A 462 -21.60 -21.99 -9.81
C VAL A 462 -22.46 -22.43 -10.99
N TYR A 463 -22.00 -22.14 -12.20
CA TYR A 463 -22.55 -22.71 -13.42
C TYR A 463 -21.60 -23.78 -13.96
N SER A 464 -22.13 -24.71 -14.75
CA SER A 464 -21.37 -25.82 -15.34
C SER A 464 -20.83 -25.44 -16.73
N PRO A 465 -19.63 -25.91 -17.13
CA PRO A 465 -18.67 -26.68 -16.33
C PRO A 465 -18.00 -25.87 -15.21
N VAL A 466 -17.77 -26.52 -14.08
CA VAL A 466 -17.15 -25.90 -12.90
C VAL A 466 -15.63 -25.93 -13.02
N GLN A 467 -14.97 -24.78 -12.90
CA GLN A 467 -13.50 -24.72 -12.88
C GLN A 467 -12.95 -25.25 -11.56
N VAL A 468 -12.26 -26.39 -11.62
CA VAL A 468 -11.62 -27.01 -10.47
C VAL A 468 -10.12 -26.69 -10.50
N VAL A 469 -9.66 -25.92 -9.50
CA VAL A 469 -8.27 -25.48 -9.34
C VAL A 469 -7.76 -25.93 -7.97
N THR A 470 -6.73 -26.76 -7.95
CA THR A 470 -6.27 -27.46 -6.74
C THR A 470 -4.75 -27.48 -6.63
N GLY A 471 -4.26 -27.62 -5.40
CA GLY A 471 -2.84 -27.84 -5.10
C GLY A 471 -2.66 -28.77 -3.90
N ALA A 472 -1.55 -29.50 -3.85
CA ALA A 472 -1.18 -30.39 -2.78
C ALA A 472 0.29 -30.21 -2.39
N GLN A 473 0.59 -30.33 -1.11
CA GLN A 473 1.95 -30.31 -0.56
C GLN A 473 2.08 -31.44 0.47
N ASP A 474 3.20 -32.16 0.44
CA ASP A 474 3.50 -33.24 1.38
C ASP A 474 5.01 -33.29 1.64
N PRO A 475 5.47 -33.41 2.91
CA PRO A 475 6.87 -33.59 3.25
C PRO A 475 7.60 -34.81 2.64
N LYS A 476 6.86 -35.75 2.06
CA LYS A 476 7.36 -36.93 1.36
C LYS A 476 7.28 -36.78 -0.18
N GLY A 477 6.89 -35.59 -0.66
CA GLY A 477 6.69 -35.28 -2.07
C GLY A 477 5.37 -35.84 -2.61
N VAL A 478 4.69 -35.09 -3.49
CA VAL A 478 3.41 -35.47 -4.09
C VAL A 478 3.65 -36.17 -5.42
N LYS A 479 3.07 -37.36 -5.59
CA LYS A 479 3.14 -38.21 -6.78
C LYS A 479 2.02 -37.90 -7.78
N ALA A 480 0.78 -37.81 -7.29
CA ALA A 480 -0.40 -37.62 -8.14
C ALA A 480 -1.53 -36.92 -7.39
N VAL A 481 -2.41 -36.26 -8.15
CA VAL A 481 -3.66 -35.64 -7.66
C VAL A 481 -4.83 -36.14 -8.51
N GLN A 482 -5.95 -36.42 -7.85
CA GLN A 482 -7.21 -36.90 -8.45
C GLN A 482 -8.38 -36.00 -8.01
N VAL A 483 -9.31 -35.74 -8.92
CA VAL A 483 -10.56 -35.00 -8.66
C VAL A 483 -11.76 -35.93 -8.83
N TYR A 484 -12.61 -35.97 -7.81
CA TYR A 484 -13.85 -36.73 -7.77
C TYR A 484 -15.05 -35.78 -7.65
N VAL A 485 -16.13 -36.10 -8.35
CA VAL A 485 -17.45 -35.48 -8.18
C VAL A 485 -18.41 -36.58 -7.77
N ASP A 486 -19.03 -36.44 -6.60
CA ASP A 486 -19.95 -37.44 -6.02
C ASP A 486 -19.36 -38.86 -6.02
N ASN A 487 -18.07 -38.94 -5.69
CA ASN A 487 -17.23 -40.15 -5.68
C ASN A 487 -16.93 -40.77 -7.06
N ALA A 488 -17.35 -40.16 -8.17
CA ALA A 488 -16.90 -40.53 -9.51
C ALA A 488 -15.62 -39.77 -9.89
N LEU A 489 -14.56 -40.48 -10.27
CA LEU A 489 -13.31 -39.88 -10.75
C LEU A 489 -13.57 -39.11 -12.04
N GLN A 490 -13.19 -37.85 -12.07
CA GLN A 490 -13.32 -36.98 -13.24
C GLN A 490 -11.97 -36.69 -13.89
N TYR A 491 -10.93 -36.52 -13.08
CA TYR A 491 -9.58 -36.15 -13.55
C TYR A 491 -8.49 -36.79 -12.70
N GLU A 492 -7.37 -37.13 -13.35
CA GLU A 492 -6.14 -37.62 -12.72
C GLU A 492 -4.91 -37.02 -13.43
N MET A 493 -3.91 -36.62 -12.65
CA MET A 493 -2.66 -36.05 -13.14
C MET A 493 -1.49 -36.41 -12.22
N THR A 494 -0.33 -36.70 -12.79
CA THR A 494 0.95 -36.73 -12.06
C THR A 494 1.41 -35.29 -11.77
N GLY A 495 1.77 -34.99 -10.52
CA GLY A 495 2.20 -33.65 -10.11
C GLY A 495 1.50 -33.15 -8.84
N THR A 496 1.55 -31.84 -8.63
CA THR A 496 1.16 -31.19 -7.36
C THR A 496 -0.20 -30.49 -7.41
N GLY A 497 -0.92 -30.45 -8.54
CA GLY A 497 -2.18 -29.72 -8.66
C GLY A 497 -2.90 -29.93 -9.99
N ILE A 498 -4.15 -29.49 -10.09
CA ILE A 498 -5.02 -29.60 -11.29
C ILE A 498 -5.70 -28.25 -11.53
N ALA A 499 -5.87 -27.85 -12.79
CA ALA A 499 -6.71 -26.73 -13.21
C ALA A 499 -7.51 -27.14 -14.46
N ALA A 500 -8.78 -27.51 -14.30
CA ALA A 500 -9.60 -28.02 -15.40
C ALA A 500 -11.11 -27.73 -15.24
N PRO A 501 -11.85 -27.52 -16.36
CA PRO A 501 -13.30 -27.50 -16.34
C PRO A 501 -13.88 -28.90 -16.12
N VAL A 502 -14.76 -29.05 -15.13
CA VAL A 502 -15.44 -30.32 -14.83
C VAL A 502 -16.95 -30.16 -15.05
N PRO A 503 -17.54 -30.80 -16.09
CA PRO A 503 -18.97 -30.80 -16.31
C PRO A 503 -19.72 -31.44 -15.13
N MET A 504 -20.75 -30.76 -14.64
CA MET A 504 -21.63 -31.22 -13.57
C MET A 504 -23.09 -30.93 -13.93
N SER A 505 -24.02 -31.77 -13.47
CA SER A 505 -25.46 -31.55 -13.63
C SER A 505 -25.96 -30.41 -12.74
N VAL A 506 -27.18 -29.91 -12.97
CA VAL A 506 -27.82 -28.96 -12.05
C VAL A 506 -28.14 -29.66 -10.74
N GLY A 507 -27.73 -29.09 -9.61
CA GLY A 507 -27.94 -29.70 -8.29
C GLY A 507 -26.79 -29.46 -7.33
N SER A 508 -26.86 -30.12 -6.17
CA SER A 508 -25.78 -30.11 -5.18
C SER A 508 -24.79 -31.22 -5.47
N HIS A 509 -23.50 -30.91 -5.39
CA HIS A 509 -22.40 -31.83 -5.70
C HIS A 509 -21.31 -31.75 -4.63
N TYR A 510 -20.65 -32.87 -4.35
CA TYR A 510 -19.44 -32.92 -3.53
C TYR A 510 -18.20 -33.11 -4.40
N VAL A 511 -17.36 -32.08 -4.46
CA VAL A 511 -16.08 -32.12 -5.18
C VAL A 511 -14.97 -32.47 -4.20
N ALA A 512 -14.31 -33.61 -4.40
CA ALA A 512 -13.22 -34.06 -3.56
C ALA A 512 -11.92 -34.19 -4.34
N VAL A 513 -10.82 -33.79 -3.71
CA VAL A 513 -9.46 -33.89 -4.22
C VAL A 513 -8.69 -34.84 -3.35
N GLN A 514 -8.04 -35.82 -3.96
CA GLN A 514 -7.17 -36.78 -3.30
C GLN A 514 -5.76 -36.67 -3.86
N ALA A 515 -4.78 -36.54 -2.97
CA ALA A 515 -3.37 -36.49 -3.34
C ALA A 515 -2.66 -37.74 -2.79
N TRP A 516 -1.73 -38.28 -3.58
CA TRP A 516 -0.88 -39.41 -3.23
C TRP A 516 0.56 -38.92 -3.09
N ASN A 517 1.27 -39.37 -2.07
CA ASN A 517 2.70 -39.06 -1.91
C ASN A 517 3.60 -40.14 -2.54
N ASN A 518 4.90 -39.87 -2.63
CA ASN A 518 5.88 -40.76 -3.28
C ASN A 518 6.04 -42.12 -2.58
N ILE A 519 5.60 -42.24 -1.33
CA ILE A 519 5.64 -43.49 -0.55
C ILE A 519 4.27 -44.20 -0.50
N GLY A 520 3.29 -43.75 -1.30
CA GLY A 520 2.02 -44.43 -1.51
C GLY A 520 0.91 -44.12 -0.49
N GLN A 521 1.10 -43.15 0.40
CA GLN A 521 0.03 -42.68 1.29
C GLN A 521 -0.84 -41.64 0.58
N SER A 522 -2.11 -41.54 0.96
CA SER A 522 -3.02 -40.54 0.41
C SER A 522 -3.69 -39.69 1.48
N PHE A 523 -4.04 -38.46 1.08
CA PHE A 523 -4.82 -37.52 1.88
C PHE A 523 -5.87 -36.86 0.99
N ARG A 524 -7.02 -36.51 1.57
CA ARG A 524 -8.21 -36.09 0.82
C ARG A 524 -8.86 -34.86 1.45
N LYS A 525 -9.37 -33.96 0.62
CA LYS A 525 -10.15 -32.78 1.03
C LYS A 525 -11.28 -32.57 0.03
N GLY A 526 -12.43 -32.09 0.47
CA GLY A 526 -13.52 -31.78 -0.46
C GLY A 526 -14.36 -30.60 -0.03
N VAL A 527 -15.18 -30.14 -0.96
CA VAL A 527 -16.09 -29.00 -0.83
C VAL A 527 -17.46 -29.37 -1.38
N ASN A 528 -18.51 -28.88 -0.73
CA ASN A 528 -19.86 -28.97 -1.28
C ASN A 528 -20.13 -27.75 -2.16
N ILE A 529 -20.76 -27.92 -3.31
CA ILE A 529 -21.15 -26.82 -4.19
C ILE A 529 -22.59 -27.00 -4.67
N LYS A 530 -23.15 -25.96 -5.28
CA LYS A 530 -24.44 -26.05 -5.98
C LYS A 530 -24.33 -25.48 -7.38
N VAL A 531 -24.59 -26.32 -8.37
CA VAL A 531 -24.66 -25.95 -9.78
C VAL A 531 -26.04 -25.39 -10.07
N LEU A 532 -26.10 -24.15 -10.53
CA LEU A 532 -27.33 -23.42 -10.81
C LEU A 532 -27.87 -23.74 -12.21
N PRO A 533 -29.21 -23.71 -12.41
CA PRO A 533 -29.79 -23.72 -13.74
C PRO A 533 -29.54 -22.38 -14.45
N ILE A 534 -29.30 -22.42 -15.75
CA ILE A 534 -29.27 -21.23 -16.61
C ILE A 534 -30.70 -20.92 -17.04
N ILE A 535 -31.15 -19.70 -16.76
CA ILE A 535 -32.50 -19.22 -17.09
C ILE A 535 -32.35 -18.06 -18.08
N VAL A 536 -33.02 -18.15 -19.23
CA VAL A 536 -33.10 -17.04 -20.18
C VAL A 536 -34.34 -16.22 -19.87
N THR A 537 -34.23 -14.91 -19.90
CA THR A 537 -35.36 -13.98 -19.76
C THR A 537 -35.47 -13.09 -20.99
N VAL A 538 -36.70 -12.73 -21.35
CA VAL A 538 -36.99 -11.67 -22.33
C VAL A 538 -37.72 -10.57 -21.56
N SER A 539 -37.02 -9.47 -21.26
CA SER A 539 -37.53 -8.39 -20.40
C SER A 539 -38.21 -7.28 -21.20
N SER A 540 -37.87 -7.16 -22.49
CA SER A 540 -38.53 -6.29 -23.45
C SER A 540 -38.70 -7.08 -24.75
N PRO A 541 -39.88 -7.05 -25.39
CA PRO A 541 -41.11 -6.42 -24.92
C PRO A 541 -41.77 -7.22 -23.78
N THR A 542 -42.64 -6.58 -23.00
CA THR A 542 -43.42 -7.29 -21.96
C THR A 542 -44.38 -8.30 -22.60
N ALA A 543 -44.54 -9.48 -21.98
CA ALA A 543 -45.43 -10.52 -22.48
C ALA A 543 -46.87 -10.01 -22.66
N ASN A 544 -47.45 -10.32 -23.81
CA ASN A 544 -48.79 -9.93 -24.28
C ASN A 544 -49.01 -8.42 -24.49
N SER A 545 -47.94 -7.62 -24.50
CA SER A 545 -48.04 -6.17 -24.75
C SER A 545 -48.31 -5.83 -26.22
N THR A 546 -48.83 -4.61 -26.43
CA THR A 546 -48.97 -4.01 -27.75
C THR A 546 -47.89 -2.94 -27.95
N VAL A 547 -46.99 -3.16 -28.91
CA VAL A 547 -45.80 -2.33 -29.16
C VAL A 547 -45.79 -1.78 -30.59
N SER A 548 -45.05 -0.69 -30.82
CA SER A 548 -44.81 -0.16 -32.17
C SER A 548 -43.60 -0.83 -32.81
N SER A 549 -43.58 -0.89 -34.14
CA SER A 549 -42.39 -1.28 -34.91
C SER A 549 -41.45 -0.07 -35.10
N PRO A 550 -40.11 -0.22 -34.99
CA PRO A 550 -39.38 -1.43 -34.64
C PRO A 550 -39.55 -1.81 -33.17
N VAL A 551 -39.54 -3.11 -32.88
CA VAL A 551 -39.71 -3.65 -31.53
C VAL A 551 -38.35 -3.77 -30.85
N HIS A 552 -38.23 -3.20 -29.65
CA HIS A 552 -37.08 -3.41 -28.78
C HIS A 552 -37.15 -4.79 -28.14
N ILE A 553 -36.10 -5.59 -28.32
CA ILE A 553 -35.97 -6.92 -27.74
C ILE A 553 -34.74 -6.93 -26.87
N HIS A 554 -34.95 -7.12 -25.57
CA HIS A 554 -33.90 -7.33 -24.60
C HIS A 554 -34.06 -8.72 -23.97
N ALA A 555 -33.13 -9.61 -24.30
CA ALA A 555 -33.06 -10.97 -23.78
C ALA A 555 -31.70 -11.23 -23.12
N ASN A 556 -31.69 -11.88 -21.96
CA ASN A 556 -30.47 -12.11 -21.19
C ASN A 556 -30.46 -13.47 -20.48
N ALA A 557 -29.26 -14.01 -20.27
CA ALA A 557 -28.95 -15.09 -19.35
C ALA A 557 -28.10 -14.53 -18.19
N PRO A 558 -27.88 -15.29 -17.09
CA PRO A 558 -27.00 -14.85 -16.01
C PRO A 558 -25.60 -14.57 -16.53
N SER A 559 -25.04 -13.40 -16.20
CA SER A 559 -23.73 -12.96 -16.70
C SER A 559 -22.55 -13.86 -16.30
N ALA A 560 -22.67 -14.56 -15.16
CA ALA A 560 -21.68 -15.51 -14.67
C ALA A 560 -21.82 -16.92 -15.27
N SER A 561 -22.79 -17.15 -16.15
CA SER A 561 -22.99 -18.43 -16.82
C SER A 561 -21.96 -18.68 -17.93
N THR A 562 -21.96 -19.89 -18.47
CA THR A 562 -21.09 -20.34 -19.56
C THR A 562 -21.64 -20.03 -20.95
N VAL A 563 -22.75 -19.28 -21.02
CA VAL A 563 -23.38 -18.86 -22.28
C VAL A 563 -22.42 -17.98 -23.07
N PHE A 564 -22.12 -18.39 -24.30
CA PHE A 564 -21.23 -17.64 -25.20
C PHE A 564 -21.98 -16.94 -26.33
N THR A 565 -23.24 -17.28 -26.57
CA THR A 565 -24.06 -16.60 -27.58
C THR A 565 -25.54 -16.55 -27.20
N MET A 566 -26.19 -15.45 -27.55
CA MET A 566 -27.63 -15.23 -27.43
C MET A 566 -28.23 -15.00 -28.83
N GLN A 567 -29.32 -15.69 -29.12
CA GLN A 567 -30.06 -15.61 -30.38
C GLN A 567 -31.49 -15.12 -30.11
N VAL A 568 -32.03 -14.33 -31.03
CA VAL A 568 -33.43 -13.88 -31.01
C VAL A 568 -34.14 -14.43 -32.23
N TYR A 569 -35.22 -15.16 -31.98
CA TYR A 569 -36.13 -15.68 -32.98
C TYR A 569 -37.45 -14.93 -32.95
N VAL A 570 -38.03 -14.65 -34.11
CA VAL A 570 -39.39 -14.12 -34.28
C VAL A 570 -40.15 -15.11 -35.16
N ASP A 571 -41.25 -15.64 -34.64
CA ASP A 571 -42.08 -16.67 -35.30
C ASP A 571 -41.25 -17.84 -35.82
N ASN A 572 -40.36 -18.36 -34.96
CA ASN A 572 -39.41 -19.45 -35.25
C ASN A 572 -38.32 -19.14 -36.29
N HIS A 573 -38.20 -17.90 -36.78
CA HIS A 573 -37.10 -17.48 -37.64
C HIS A 573 -36.04 -16.72 -36.87
N LEU A 574 -34.76 -17.11 -36.98
CA LEU A 574 -33.64 -16.38 -36.40
C LEU A 574 -33.57 -14.99 -37.04
N LYS A 575 -33.60 -13.94 -36.22
CA LYS A 575 -33.50 -12.55 -36.69
C LYS A 575 -32.25 -11.84 -36.20
N TYR A 576 -31.71 -12.25 -35.06
CA TYR A 576 -30.53 -11.63 -34.48
C TYR A 576 -29.70 -12.64 -33.68
N GLN A 577 -28.39 -12.42 -33.65
CA GLN A 577 -27.45 -13.18 -32.83
C GLN A 577 -26.35 -12.24 -32.32
N SER A 578 -26.02 -12.37 -31.04
CA SER A 578 -24.91 -11.68 -30.39
C SER A 578 -23.98 -12.68 -29.69
N GLY A 579 -22.70 -12.30 -29.59
CA GLY A 579 -21.77 -12.95 -28.68
C GLY A 579 -22.03 -12.51 -27.24
N GLY A 580 -21.93 -13.43 -26.29
CA GLY A 580 -22.16 -13.21 -24.86
C GLY A 580 -23.55 -13.58 -24.38
N THR A 581 -23.89 -13.13 -23.16
CA THR A 581 -25.08 -13.55 -22.42
C THR A 581 -26.34 -12.73 -22.73
N THR A 582 -26.25 -11.70 -23.57
CA THR A 582 -27.32 -10.70 -23.76
C THR A 582 -27.51 -10.41 -25.24
N ALA A 583 -28.78 -10.23 -25.65
CA ALA A 583 -29.17 -9.62 -26.91
C ALA A 583 -30.03 -8.39 -26.60
N ASP A 584 -29.60 -7.23 -27.09
CA ASP A 584 -30.30 -5.95 -26.96
C ASP A 584 -30.38 -5.33 -28.35
N VAL A 585 -31.56 -5.39 -28.98
CA VAL A 585 -31.72 -5.09 -30.41
C VAL A 585 -33.10 -4.50 -30.72
N TRP A 586 -33.16 -3.61 -31.71
CA TRP A 586 -34.41 -3.13 -32.29
C TRP A 586 -34.66 -3.84 -33.63
N LEU A 587 -35.76 -4.57 -33.76
CA LEU A 587 -36.10 -5.33 -34.96
C LEU A 587 -37.37 -4.80 -35.63
N PRO A 588 -37.36 -4.55 -36.95
CA PRO A 588 -38.59 -4.25 -37.69
C PRO A 588 -39.49 -5.48 -37.76
N MET A 589 -40.76 -5.32 -37.40
CA MET A 589 -41.79 -6.36 -37.41
C MET A 589 -43.06 -5.83 -38.08
N SER A 590 -43.79 -6.70 -38.79
CA SER A 590 -45.07 -6.37 -39.41
C SER A 590 -46.15 -6.13 -38.35
N SER A 591 -47.24 -5.44 -38.71
CA SER A 591 -48.42 -5.37 -37.83
C SER A 591 -49.05 -6.77 -37.66
N GLY A 592 -49.43 -7.12 -36.44
CA GLY A 592 -49.99 -8.43 -36.12
C GLY A 592 -49.45 -9.05 -34.83
N LYS A 593 -49.84 -10.29 -34.55
CA LYS A 593 -49.35 -11.06 -33.39
C LYS A 593 -48.06 -11.79 -33.75
N HIS A 594 -47.07 -11.72 -32.86
CA HIS A 594 -45.76 -12.35 -33.04
C HIS A 594 -45.31 -13.07 -31.77
N TYR A 595 -44.54 -14.14 -31.93
CA TYR A 595 -43.89 -14.87 -30.84
C TYR A 595 -42.37 -14.67 -30.90
N ILE A 596 -41.82 -13.98 -29.89
CA ILE A 596 -40.40 -13.65 -29.77
C ILE A 596 -39.74 -14.63 -28.80
N VAL A 597 -38.61 -15.22 -29.17
CA VAL A 597 -37.85 -16.17 -28.33
C VAL A 597 -36.40 -15.72 -28.21
N GLY A 598 -35.94 -15.51 -26.98
CA GLY A 598 -34.52 -15.46 -26.66
C GLY A 598 -33.99 -16.87 -26.42
N LYS A 599 -32.92 -17.26 -27.10
CA LYS A 599 -32.28 -18.58 -26.99
C LYS A 599 -30.77 -18.43 -26.77
N ALA A 600 -30.29 -18.94 -25.64
CA ALA A 600 -28.87 -18.94 -25.25
C ALA A 600 -28.21 -20.28 -25.57
N TRP A 601 -26.90 -20.26 -25.85
CA TRP A 601 -26.07 -21.46 -26.03
C TRP A 601 -24.75 -21.35 -25.26
N ASP A 602 -24.28 -22.48 -24.72
CA ASP A 602 -22.93 -22.61 -24.14
C ASP A 602 -21.98 -23.40 -25.05
N THR A 603 -20.69 -23.39 -24.73
CA THR A 603 -19.65 -24.09 -25.48
C THR A 603 -19.70 -25.62 -25.33
N GLY A 604 -20.48 -26.13 -24.38
CA GLY A 604 -20.72 -27.56 -24.15
C GLY A 604 -21.93 -28.12 -24.92
N GLY A 605 -22.62 -27.30 -25.72
CA GLY A 605 -23.80 -27.68 -26.50
C GLY A 605 -25.14 -27.53 -25.74
N GLY A 606 -25.11 -27.05 -24.51
CA GLY A 606 -26.29 -26.67 -23.73
C GLY A 606 -27.02 -25.50 -24.40
N ASN A 607 -28.35 -25.53 -24.35
CA ASN A 607 -29.17 -24.43 -24.84
C ASN A 607 -30.43 -24.22 -23.99
N TRP A 608 -30.79 -22.96 -23.81
CA TRP A 608 -31.90 -22.51 -22.97
C TRP A 608 -32.70 -21.47 -23.73
N LYS A 609 -34.03 -21.47 -23.58
CA LYS A 609 -34.88 -20.52 -24.31
C LYS A 609 -36.09 -20.09 -23.50
N THR A 610 -36.53 -18.86 -23.74
CA THR A 610 -37.76 -18.28 -23.20
C THR A 610 -38.41 -17.43 -24.27
N GLY A 611 -39.75 -17.47 -24.36
CA GLY A 611 -40.48 -16.69 -25.35
C GLY A 611 -41.66 -15.92 -24.79
N VAL A 612 -42.04 -14.87 -25.51
CA VAL A 612 -43.13 -13.97 -25.18
C VAL A 612 -43.97 -13.69 -26.44
N ASN A 613 -45.29 -13.64 -26.28
CA ASN A 613 -46.20 -13.19 -27.34
C ASN A 613 -46.32 -11.67 -27.28
N VAL A 614 -46.43 -11.00 -28.44
CA VAL A 614 -46.72 -9.56 -28.53
C VAL A 614 -47.63 -9.23 -29.71
N THR A 615 -48.28 -8.08 -29.65
CA THR A 615 -49.01 -7.51 -30.78
C THR A 615 -48.28 -6.26 -31.28
N VAL A 616 -47.93 -6.21 -32.55
CA VAL A 616 -47.25 -5.07 -33.18
C VAL A 616 -48.29 -4.23 -33.93
N ARG A 617 -48.27 -2.91 -33.73
CA ARG A 617 -49.14 -1.94 -34.41
C ARG A 617 -48.35 -0.92 -35.23
#